data_AF-A0A6G8PXU9-F1
#
_entry.id   AF-A0A6G8PXU9-F1
#
_cell.length_a   1.000
_cell.length_b   1.000
_cell.length_c   1.000
_cell.angle_alpha   90.00
_cell.angle_beta   90.00
_cell.angle_gamma   90.00
#
_symmetry.space_group_name_H-M   'P 1'
#
loop_
_entity.id
_entity.type
_entity.pdbx_description
1 polymer ?
#
loop_
_entity_poly.entity_id
_entity_poly.type
_entity_poly.pdbx_seq_one_letter_code
_entity_poly.pdbx_strand_id
1 'polypeptide(L)'
;MAKGVMQRIQELSRYREDLVAREGTHHATEEDHQTLVRLDHDLQVLWDLRRRELAGEEVTLDEDYYDGYTRYTDDDDPPGR
;
A
#
# COMPACT_ATOMS: atom_id res chain seq x y z
N MET A 1 11.42 6.17 17.42
CA MET A 1 9.96 6.37 17.48
C MET A 1 9.41 5.77 16.21
N ALA A 2 8.69 4.65 16.30
CA ALA A 2 8.14 3.99 15.13
C ALA A 2 7.27 4.99 14.36
N LYS A 3 7.56 5.22 13.08
CA LYS A 3 6.63 5.94 12.21
C LYS A 3 5.34 5.15 12.23
N GLY A 4 4.28 5.69 12.83
CA GLY A 4 3.01 4.98 12.96
C GLY A 4 2.40 4.69 11.59
N VAL A 5 1.55 3.66 11.50
CA VAL A 5 0.85 3.25 10.27
C VAL A 5 0.24 4.44 9.53
N MET A 6 -0.37 5.36 10.27
CA MET A 6 -0.95 6.60 9.74
C MET A 6 0.06 7.52 9.05
N GLN A 7 1.29 7.63 9.57
CA GLN A 7 2.32 8.46 8.95
C GLN A 7 2.75 7.87 7.60
N ARG A 8 2.84 6.54 7.52
CA ARG A 8 3.18 5.83 6.27
C ARG A 8 2.08 5.97 5.22
N ILE A 9 0.81 5.86 5.63
CA ILE A 9 -0.36 6.11 4.77
C ILE A 9 -0.31 7.52 4.17
N GLN A 10 -0.01 8.55 4.98
CA GLN A 10 0.09 9.93 4.51
C GLN A 10 1.23 10.13 3.51
N GLU A 11 2.42 9.55 3.78
CA GLU A 11 3.57 9.62 2.87
C GLU A 11 3.21 9.02 1.50
N LEU A 12 2.61 7.83 1.48
CA LEU A 12 2.26 7.12 0.25
C LEU A 12 1.07 7.75 -0.49
N SER A 13 0.08 8.27 0.24
CA SER A 13 -1.06 8.97 -0.35
C SER A 13 -0.60 10.23 -1.09
N ARG A 14 0.32 11.00 -0.49
CA ARG A 14 0.92 12.16 -1.16
C ARG A 14 1.71 11.76 -2.40
N TYR A 15 2.52 10.70 -2.30
CA TYR A 15 3.32 10.23 -3.43
C TYR A 15 2.43 9.75 -4.60
N ARG A 16 1.31 9.07 -4.29
CA ARG A 16 0.27 8.71 -5.27
C ARG A 16 -0.33 9.94 -5.93
N GLU A 17 -0.71 10.96 -5.16
CA GLU A 17 -1.26 12.22 -5.70
C GLU A 17 -0.27 12.93 -6.64
N ASP A 18 1.02 12.99 -6.27
CA ASP A 18 2.09 13.54 -7.12
C ASP A 18 2.24 12.73 -8.42
N LEU A 19 2.16 11.40 -8.36
CA LEU A 19 2.20 10.52 -9.53
C LEU A 19 0.99 10.71 -10.45
N VAL A 20 -0.23 10.74 -9.90
CA VAL A 20 -1.45 10.99 -10.67
C VAL A 20 -1.45 12.39 -11.28
N ALA A 21 -0.95 13.40 -10.56
CA ALA A 21 -0.80 14.75 -11.08
C ALA A 21 0.18 14.79 -12.27
N ARG A 22 1.26 13.98 -12.23
CA ARG A 22 2.19 13.81 -13.36
C ARG A 22 1.57 13.07 -14.53
N GLU A 23 0.77 12.03 -14.26
CA GLU A 23 0.05 11.23 -15.27
C GLU A 23 -0.86 12.11 -16.15
N GLY A 24 -1.59 13.05 -15.51
CA GLY A 24 -2.46 14.01 -16.19
C GLY A 24 -1.74 15.00 -17.11
N THR A 25 -0.40 15.09 -17.07
CA THR A 25 0.39 16.06 -17.83
C THR A 25 1.04 15.48 -19.10
N HIS A 26 0.56 14.33 -19.61
CA HIS A 26 0.98 13.69 -20.89
C HIS A 26 2.27 12.84 -20.89
N HIS A 27 2.70 12.29 -19.75
CA HIS A 27 3.86 11.38 -19.70
C HIS A 27 3.65 10.14 -18.82
N ALA A 28 2.44 9.58 -18.80
CA ALA A 28 2.18 8.30 -18.15
C ALA A 28 2.96 7.18 -18.87
N THR A 29 4.05 6.71 -18.28
CA THR A 29 4.75 5.51 -18.74
C THR A 29 4.14 4.27 -18.09
N GLU A 30 4.33 3.11 -18.71
CA GLU A 30 3.95 1.81 -18.13
C GLU A 30 4.56 1.61 -16.72
N GLU A 31 5.74 2.18 -16.48
CA GLU A 31 6.41 2.19 -15.17
C GLU A 31 5.65 3.01 -14.12
N ASP A 32 5.09 4.17 -14.49
CA ASP A 32 4.27 4.98 -13.59
C ASP A 32 2.98 4.25 -13.21
N HIS A 33 2.37 3.54 -14.18
CA HIS A 33 1.19 2.71 -13.92
C HIS A 33 1.51 1.55 -12.97
N GLN A 34 2.61 0.82 -13.19
CA GLN A 34 3.05 -0.23 -12.27
C GLN A 34 3.36 0.31 -10.88
N THR A 35 3.94 1.51 -10.81
CA THR A 35 4.22 2.19 -9.54
C THR A 35 2.92 2.56 -8.82
N LEU A 36 1.91 3.07 -9.52
CA LEU A 36 0.60 3.37 -8.95
C LEU A 36 -0.11 2.13 -8.41
N VAL A 37 -0.11 1.02 -9.16
CA VAL A 37 -0.69 -0.25 -8.71
C VAL A 37 -0.03 -0.72 -7.40
N ARG A 38 1.30 -0.61 -7.33
CA ARG A 38 2.06 -0.99 -6.12
C ARG A 38 1.75 -0.07 -4.94
N LEU A 39 1.56 1.23 -5.19
CA LEU A 39 1.17 2.19 -4.15
C LEU A 39 -0.25 1.96 -3.64
N ASP A 40 -1.19 1.66 -4.54
CA ASP A 40 -2.57 1.35 -4.14
C ASP A 40 -2.62 0.09 -3.29
N HIS A 41 -1.82 -0.92 -3.63
CA HIS A 41 -1.62 -2.13 -2.83
C HIS A 41 -1.01 -1.82 -1.45
N ASP A 42 0.08 -1.04 -1.41
CA ASP A 42 0.71 -0.63 -0.15
C ASP A 42 -0.26 0.15 0.76
N LEU A 43 -1.09 1.02 0.17
CA LEU A 43 -2.12 1.74 0.90
C LEU A 43 -3.19 0.80 1.46
N GLN A 44 -3.62 -0.22 0.71
CA GLN A 44 -4.57 -1.23 1.20
C GLN A 44 -4.01 -2.00 2.40
N VAL A 45 -2.77 -2.48 2.31
CA VAL A 45 -2.09 -3.20 3.41
C VAL A 45 -2.07 -2.32 4.66
N LEU A 46 -1.61 -1.07 4.52
CA LEU A 46 -1.51 -0.15 5.65
C LEU A 46 -2.87 0.23 6.24
N TRP A 47 -3.92 0.32 5.43
CA TRP A 47 -5.28 0.53 5.93
C TRP A 47 -5.80 -0.67 6.71
N ASP A 48 -5.47 -1.90 6.30
CA ASP A 48 -5.83 -3.10 7.06
C ASP A 48 -5.08 -3.16 8.40
N LEU A 49 -3.78 -2.85 8.41
CA LEU A 49 -2.99 -2.72 9.62
C LEU A 49 -3.60 -1.68 10.58
N ARG A 50 -4.00 -0.53 10.04
CA ARG A 50 -4.67 0.51 10.84
C ARG A 50 -6.01 0.02 11.39
N ARG A 51 -6.76 -0.76 10.61
CA ARG A 51 -8.03 -1.33 11.05
C ARG A 51 -7.85 -2.33 12.19
N ARG A 52 -6.82 -3.18 12.12
CA ARG A 52 -6.45 -4.13 13.20
C ARG A 52 -6.00 -3.41 14.47
N GLU A 53 -5.18 -2.37 14.32
CA GLU A 53 -4.78 -1.50 15.45
C GLU A 53 -6.02 -0.88 16.13
N LEU A 54 -7.00 -0.39 15.36
CA LEU A 54 -8.26 0.14 15.90
C LEU A 54 -9.16 -0.93 16.54
N ALA A 55 -9.04 -2.18 16.13
CA ALA A 55 -9.70 -3.32 16.76
C ALA A 55 -9.04 -3.75 18.08
N GLY A 56 -7.89 -3.15 18.43
CA GLY A 56 -7.13 -3.43 19.64
C GLY A 56 -6.07 -4.52 19.46
N GLU A 57 -5.73 -4.89 18.23
CA GLU A 57 -4.60 -5.77 17.94
C GLU A 57 -3.27 -5.01 18.03
N GLU A 58 -2.23 -5.66 18.55
CA GLU A 58 -0.86 -5.12 18.52
C GLU A 58 -0.33 -5.30 17.10
N VAL A 59 -0.08 -4.19 16.40
CA VAL A 59 0.37 -4.19 15.01
C VAL A 59 1.74 -3.55 14.92
N THR A 60 2.72 -4.29 14.38
CA THR A 60 4.07 -3.81 14.11
C THR A 60 4.25 -3.65 12.60
N LEU A 61 4.43 -2.40 12.16
CA LEU A 61 4.53 -2.07 10.74
C LEU A 61 5.72 -2.76 10.03
N ASP A 62 6.75 -3.18 10.75
CA ASP A 62 7.89 -3.89 10.13
C ASP A 62 7.60 -5.38 9.89
N GLU A 63 6.80 -6.03 10.74
CA GLU A 63 6.50 -7.46 10.61
C GLU A 63 5.18 -7.69 9.86
N ASP A 64 4.10 -7.01 10.30
CA ASP A 64 2.76 -7.20 9.75
C ASP A 64 2.61 -6.63 8.32
N TYR A 65 3.47 -5.68 7.93
CA TYR A 65 3.42 -5.14 6.57
C TYR A 65 3.87 -6.17 5.54
N TYR A 66 4.93 -6.95 5.79
CA TYR A 66 5.36 -8.00 4.86
C TYR A 66 4.41 -9.21 4.85
N ASP A 67 3.81 -9.54 6.01
CA ASP A 67 2.77 -10.56 6.10
C ASP A 67 1.53 -10.15 5.29
N GLY A 68 1.04 -8.93 5.51
CA GLY A 68 -0.05 -8.35 4.75
C GLY A 68 0.25 -8.24 3.25
N TYR A 69 1.46 -7.80 2.89
CA TYR A 69 1.87 -7.70 1.49
C TYR A 69 1.79 -9.08 0.81
N THR A 70 2.30 -10.14 1.45
CA THR A 70 2.18 -11.51 0.95
C THR A 70 0.72 -11.90 0.77
N ARG A 71 -0.14 -11.62 1.75
CA ARG A 71 -1.58 -11.94 1.70
C ARG A 71 -2.30 -11.32 0.50
N TYR A 72 -1.98 -10.08 0.14
CA TYR A 72 -2.62 -9.40 -0.98
C TYR A 72 -1.93 -9.68 -2.32
N THR A 73 -0.68 -10.15 -2.33
CA THR A 73 -0.01 -10.63 -3.57
C THR A 73 -0.25 -12.10 -3.90
N ASP A 74 -0.46 -12.97 -2.90
CA ASP A 74 -0.73 -14.40 -3.11
C ASP A 74 -2.20 -14.65 -3.50
N ASP A 75 -3.13 -13.77 -3.14
CA ASP A 75 -4.55 -13.90 -3.54
C ASP A 75 -4.76 -13.67 -5.06
N ASP A 76 -3.75 -13.10 -5.75
CA ASP A 76 -3.67 -13.02 -7.22
C ASP A 76 -3.05 -14.27 -7.88
N ASP A 77 -2.65 -15.30 -7.10
CA ASP A 77 -2.44 -16.64 -7.64
C ASP A 77 -3.82 -17.33 -7.73
N PRO A 78 -4.40 -17.50 -8.94
CA PRO A 78 -5.69 -18.14 -9.07
C PRO A 78 -5.56 -19.55 -8.47
N PRO A 79 -6.50 -20.00 -7.59
CA PRO A 79 -6.44 -21.34 -7.05
C PRO A 79 -6.40 -22.31 -8.22
N GLY A 80 -5.26 -22.98 -8.36
CA GLY A 80 -4.97 -23.89 -9.46
C GLY A 80 -6.18 -24.78 -9.73
N ARG A 81 -6.67 -24.69 -10.96
CA ARG A 81 -7.71 -25.55 -11.50
C ARG A 81 -7.18 -26.34 -12.68
#